data_AF-A0A820QME3-F1
#
_entry.id   AF-A0A820QME3-F1
#
_cell.length_a   1.000
_cell.length_b   1.000
_cell.length_c   1.000
_cell.angle_alpha   90.00
_cell.angle_beta   90.00
_cell.angle_gamma   90.00
#
_symmetry.space_group_name_H-M   'P 1'
#
loop_
_entity.id
_entity.type
_entity.pdbx_description
1 polymer ?
#
loop_
_entity_poly.entity_id
_entity_poly.type
_entity_poly.pdbx_seq_one_letter_code
_entity_poly.pdbx_strand_id
1 'polypeptide(L)'
;RADFLNLQLTETANKLSERNCVELIGLLVKEGLLNVIYTTDGKDIITEQRLIREILDEIYANGGRINIVDLAQHLRIDLTYIE
;
A
#
# COMPACT_ATOMS: atom_id res chain seq x y z
N ARG A 1 -4.10 28.99 -30.02
CA ARG A 1 -2.80 28.27 -29.87
C ARG A 1 -2.03 28.69 -28.61
N ALA A 2 -2.29 29.86 -28.01
CA ALA A 2 -1.69 30.26 -26.73
C ALA A 2 -2.33 29.59 -25.51
N ASP A 3 -3.64 29.36 -25.56
CA ASP A 3 -4.42 28.81 -24.43
C ASP A 3 -4.09 27.34 -24.14
N PHE A 4 -3.77 26.56 -25.18
CA PHE A 4 -3.35 25.16 -25.03
C PHE A 4 -1.99 25.01 -24.33
N LEU A 5 -1.07 25.96 -24.53
CA LEU A 5 0.21 25.99 -23.83
C LEU A 5 0.01 26.36 -22.35
N ASN A 6 -0.87 27.33 -22.06
CA ASN A 6 -1.18 27.72 -20.68
C ASN A 6 -1.84 26.58 -19.89
N LEU A 7 -2.66 25.75 -20.54
CA LEU A 7 -3.23 24.55 -19.92
C LEU A 7 -2.18 23.46 -19.63
N GLN A 8 -1.16 23.30 -20.48
CA GLN A 8 -0.04 22.39 -20.19
C GLN A 8 0.91 22.91 -19.08
N LEU A 9 1.02 24.23 -18.92
CA LEU A 9 1.79 24.86 -17.84
C LEU A 9 1.02 24.92 -16.52
N THR A 10 -0.28 24.59 -16.53
CA THR A 10 -1.07 24.37 -15.31
C THR A 10 -0.75 22.97 -14.81
N GLU A 11 0.51 22.73 -14.44
CA GLU A 11 0.86 21.57 -13.64
C GLU A 11 0.14 21.71 -12.30
N THR A 12 -0.83 20.81 -12.10
CA THR A 12 -1.63 20.66 -10.89
C THR A 12 -0.81 20.91 -9.64
N ALA A 13 -1.11 21.98 -8.90
CA ALA A 13 -0.43 22.46 -7.70
C ALA A 13 -0.39 21.47 -6.51
N ASN A 14 -0.83 20.22 -6.71
CA ASN A 14 -1.00 19.18 -5.70
C ASN A 14 -0.31 17.86 -6.10
N LYS A 15 0.70 17.86 -6.97
CA LYS A 15 1.57 16.68 -7.12
C LYS A 15 2.56 16.65 -5.97
N LEU A 16 2.21 15.91 -4.92
CA LEU A 16 3.21 15.50 -3.93
C LEU A 16 4.29 14.70 -4.66
N SER A 17 5.54 15.13 -4.51
CA SER A 17 6.67 14.34 -4.96
C SER A 17 6.72 13.04 -4.16
N GLU A 18 7.18 11.94 -4.75
CA GLU A 18 7.27 10.63 -4.09
C GLU A 18 7.94 10.72 -2.70
N ARG A 19 9.01 11.52 -2.61
CA ARG A 19 9.71 11.82 -1.35
C ARG A 19 8.79 12.49 -0.31
N ASN A 20 7.97 13.45 -0.69
CA ASN A 20 7.03 14.11 0.21
C ASN A 20 5.90 13.17 0.65
N CYS A 21 5.45 12.26 -0.23
CA CYS A 21 4.48 11.22 0.15
C CYS A 21 5.07 10.28 1.21
N VAL A 22 6.31 9.82 1.02
CA VAL A 22 7.00 8.94 1.99
C VAL A 22 7.14 9.64 3.34
N GLU A 23 7.57 10.90 3.36
CA GLU A 23 7.71 11.68 4.60
C GLU A 23 6.36 11.89 5.31
N LEU A 24 5.30 12.20 4.56
CA LEU A 24 3.95 12.36 5.12
C LEU A 24 3.41 11.05 5.71
N ILE A 25 3.58 9.93 5.01
CA ILE A 25 3.20 8.60 5.51
C ILE A 25 4.00 8.29 6.78
N GLY A 26 5.33 8.52 6.76
CA GLY A 26 6.18 8.32 7.93
C GLY A 26 5.75 9.16 9.13
N LEU A 27 5.33 10.41 8.90
CA LEU A 27 4.81 11.28 9.97
C LEU A 27 3.48 10.76 10.52
N LEU A 28 2.55 10.32 9.67
CA LEU A 28 1.27 9.75 10.10
C LEU A 28 1.45 8.46 10.92
N VAL A 29 2.41 7.63 10.53
CA VAL A 29 2.77 6.41 11.26
C VAL A 29 3.39 6.77 12.62
N LYS A 30 4.31 7.74 12.64
CA LYS A 30 4.96 8.20 13.87
C LYS A 30 3.97 8.78 14.89
N GLU A 31 2.97 9.52 14.41
CA GLU A 31 1.92 10.10 15.25
C GLU A 31 0.83 9.07 15.64
N GLY A 32 0.94 7.81 15.18
CA GLY A 32 -0.03 6.74 15.48
C GLY A 32 -1.37 6.91 14.77
N LEU A 33 -1.45 7.78 13.77
CA LEU A 33 -2.66 8.05 12.98
C LEU A 33 -2.83 7.05 11.83
N LEU A 34 -1.77 6.33 11.47
CA LEU A 34 -1.79 5.33 10.41
C LEU A 34 -1.00 4.09 10.86
N ASN A 35 -1.67 2.94 10.95
CA ASN A 35 -0.98 1.67 11.20
C ASN A 35 -0.63 1.01 9.87
N VAL A 36 0.66 0.71 9.69
CA VAL A 36 1.18 0.11 8.47
C VAL A 36 2.02 -1.12 8.77
N ILE A 37 1.92 -2.09 7.88
CA ILE A 37 2.67 -3.34 7.89
C ILE A 37 3.68 -3.25 6.76
N TYR A 38 4.92 -3.64 7.03
CA TYR A 38 5.95 -3.71 6.01
C TYR A 38 5.99 -5.13 5.44
N THR A 39 6.13 -5.25 4.13
CA THR A 39 6.36 -6.55 3.50
C THR A 39 7.71 -7.13 3.93
N THR A 40 7.88 -8.44 3.79
CA THR A 40 9.11 -9.17 4.15
C THR A 40 10.38 -8.66 3.46
N ASP A 41 10.22 -7.99 2.31
CA ASP A 41 11.31 -7.35 1.55
C ASP A 41 11.55 -5.89 1.97
N GLY A 42 10.71 -5.33 2.84
CA GLY A 42 10.79 -3.96 3.36
C GLY A 42 10.50 -2.85 2.33
N LYS A 43 10.14 -3.22 1.11
CA LYS A 43 9.92 -2.29 -0.01
C LYS A 43 8.50 -1.75 -0.09
N ASP A 44 7.53 -2.51 0.38
CA ASP A 44 6.12 -2.16 0.28
C ASP A 44 5.51 -1.95 1.66
N ILE A 45 4.60 -0.99 1.70
CA ILE A 45 3.84 -0.61 2.90
C ILE A 45 2.39 -0.96 2.64
N ILE A 46 1.84 -1.86 3.44
CA ILE A 46 0.44 -2.30 3.35
C ILE A 46 -0.32 -1.88 4.61
N THR A 47 -1.56 -1.44 4.45
CA THR A 47 -2.45 -1.17 5.58
C THR A 47 -3.18 -2.43 5.99
N GLU A 48 -3.59 -2.55 7.25
CA GLU A 48 -4.39 -3.69 7.74
C GLU A 48 -5.66 -3.91 6.90
N GLN A 49 -6.33 -2.82 6.50
CA GLN A 49 -7.53 -2.92 5.67
C GLN A 49 -7.23 -3.51 4.28
N ARG A 50 -6.08 -3.16 3.69
CA ARG A 50 -5.65 -3.76 2.43
C ARG A 50 -5.28 -5.23 2.63
N LEU A 51 -4.57 -5.55 3.71
CA LEU A 51 -4.18 -6.92 4.05
C LEU A 51 -5.40 -7.85 4.15
N ILE A 52 -6.42 -7.46 4.93
CA ILE A 52 -7.66 -8.24 5.06
C ILE A 52 -8.30 -8.50 3.70
N ARG A 53 -8.31 -7.49 2.83
CA ARG A 53 -8.89 -7.63 1.49
C ARG A 53 -8.11 -8.60 0.62
N GLU A 54 -6.78 -8.53 0.61
CA GLU A 54 -5.96 -9.47 -0.15
C GLU A 54 -6.08 -10.89 0.40
N ILE A 55 -6.14 -11.07 1.73
CA ILE A 55 -6.36 -12.39 2.34
C ILE A 55 -7.68 -12.99 1.85
N LEU A 56 -8.75 -12.20 1.86
CA LEU A 56 -10.05 -12.67 1.37
C LEU A 56 -9.97 -13.03 -0.12
N ASP A 57 -9.38 -12.17 -0.94
CA ASP A 57 -9.23 -12.40 -2.38
C ASP A 57 -8.47 -13.70 -2.66
N GLU A 58 -7.37 -13.94 -1.94
CA GLU A 58 -6.55 -15.14 -2.07
C GLU A 58 -7.31 -16.40 -1.63
N ILE A 59 -8.10 -16.31 -0.54
CA ILE A 59 -9.00 -17.40 -0.10
C ILE A 59 -10.04 -17.70 -1.17
N TYR A 60 -10.67 -16.68 -1.76
CA TYR A 60 -11.66 -16.85 -2.82
C TYR A 60 -11.03 -17.46 -4.08
N ALA A 61 -9.85 -16.99 -4.49
CA ALA A 61 -9.11 -17.49 -5.63
C ALA A 61 -8.70 -18.96 -5.47
N ASN A 62 -8.37 -19.39 -4.25
CA ASN A 62 -7.98 -20.76 -3.93
C ASN A 62 -9.15 -21.70 -3.58
N GLY A 63 -10.39 -21.33 -3.92
CA GLY A 63 -11.56 -22.19 -3.73
C GLY A 63 -12.05 -22.28 -2.27
N GLY A 64 -11.78 -21.23 -1.48
CA GLY A 64 -12.28 -21.05 -0.12
C GLY A 64 -11.35 -21.53 0.99
N ARG A 65 -10.18 -22.11 0.65
CA ARG A 65 -9.18 -22.57 1.63
C ARG A 65 -7.77 -22.38 1.08
N ILE A 66 -6.90 -21.83 1.90
CA ILE A 66 -5.47 -21.67 1.60
C ILE A 66 -4.65 -21.99 2.84
N ASN A 67 -3.46 -22.54 2.67
CA ASN A 67 -2.53 -22.76 3.78
C ASN A 67 -1.92 -21.42 4.21
N ILE A 68 -1.77 -21.19 5.52
CA ILE A 68 -1.26 -19.92 6.04
C ILE A 68 0.17 -19.58 5.57
N VAL A 69 1.02 -20.59 5.38
CA VAL A 69 2.39 -20.43 4.86
C VAL A 69 2.36 -20.02 3.39
N ASP A 70 1.44 -20.62 2.63
CA ASP A 70 1.26 -20.35 1.21
C ASP A 70 0.65 -18.94 0.98
N LEU A 71 -0.30 -18.56 1.83
CA LEU A 71 -0.87 -17.21 1.90
C LEU A 71 0.19 -16.15 2.22
N ALA A 72 1.02 -16.39 3.24
CA ALA A 72 2.14 -15.50 3.60
C ALA A 72 3.12 -15.31 2.44
N GLN A 73 3.42 -16.38 1.71
CA GLN A 73 4.30 -16.34 0.55
C GLN A 73 3.69 -15.56 -0.62
N HIS A 74 2.40 -15.78 -0.92
CA HIS A 74 1.70 -15.06 -1.98
C HIS A 74 1.60 -13.56 -1.69
N LEU A 75 1.26 -13.21 -0.45
CA LEU A 75 1.14 -11.81 -0.02
C LEU A 75 2.49 -11.15 0.28
N ARG A 76 3.58 -11.93 0.36
CA ARG A 76 4.93 -11.50 0.78
C ARG A 76 4.94 -10.82 2.14
N ILE A 77 4.09 -11.27 3.04
CA ILE A 77 3.92 -10.72 4.39
C ILE A 77 4.38 -11.75 5.41
N ASP A 78 4.97 -11.26 6.49
CA ASP A 78 5.48 -12.11 7.55
C ASP A 78 4.32 -12.82 8.28
N LEU A 79 4.53 -14.06 8.69
CA LEU A 79 3.48 -14.86 9.36
C LEU A 79 2.95 -14.18 10.63
N THR A 80 3.79 -13.37 11.28
CA THR A 80 3.46 -12.59 12.46
C THR A 80 2.23 -11.67 12.26
N TYR A 81 1.93 -11.27 11.01
CA TYR A 81 0.78 -10.42 10.69
C TYR A 81 -0.47 -11.20 10.23
N ILE A 82 -0.38 -12.53 10.12
CA ILE A 82 -1.44 -13.41 9.57
C ILE A 82 -1.97 -14.38 10.66
N GLU A 83 -1.29 -14.50 11.81
CA GLU A 83 -1.72 -15.30 12.97
C GLU A 83 -2.84 -14.66 13.82
#